data_AF-A0A0Q9XM30-F1
#
_entry.id   AF-A0A0Q9XM30-F1
#
_cell.length_a   1.000
_cell.length_b   1.000
_cell.length_c   1.000
_cell.angle_alpha   90.00
_cell.angle_beta   90.00
_cell.angle_gamma   90.00
#
_symmetry.space_group_name_H-M   'P 1'
#
loop_
_entity.id
_entity.type
_entity.pdbx_description
1 polymer ?
#
loop_
_entity_poly.entity_id
_entity_poly.type
_entity_poly.pdbx_seq_one_letter_code
_entity_poly.pdbx_strand_id
1 'polypeptide(L)' 'MQNNMTLKDWIITMILLVLPIVNIVMLIIWAVDKEEPRNLFAKAYLIVMAGTFAVVIIFYILMLIIIFAFSAAFAY' A
#
# COMPACT_ATOMS: atom_id res chain seq x y z
N MET A 1 23.43 -11.73 10.30
CA MET A 1 22.77 -13.04 10.43
C MET A 1 21.45 -12.92 9.69
N GLN A 2 21.19 -13.75 8.68
CA GLN A 2 19.89 -13.75 8.02
C GLN A 2 18.92 -14.43 8.98
N ASN A 3 18.02 -13.65 9.59
CA ASN A 3 16.96 -14.21 10.40
C ASN A 3 15.99 -14.88 9.44
N ASN A 4 16.10 -16.20 9.31
CA ASN A 4 15.21 -16.97 8.46
C ASN A 4 13.81 -16.93 9.07
N MET A 5 12.98 -16.03 8.55
CA MET A 5 11.56 -16.00 8.87
C MET A 5 10.89 -17.29 8.43
N THR A 6 10.13 -17.88 9.33
CA THR A 6 9.35 -19.09 9.07
C THR A 6 8.01 -18.74 8.41
N LEU A 7 7.30 -19.74 7.89
CA LEU A 7 5.95 -19.57 7.38
C LEU A 7 5.01 -18.91 8.41
N LYS A 8 5.14 -19.29 9.69
CA LYS A 8 4.32 -18.72 10.77
C LYS A 8 4.55 -17.21 10.91
N ASP A 9 5.78 -16.75 10.79
CA ASP A 9 6.12 -15.33 10.91
C ASP A 9 5.53 -14.52 9.74
N TRP A 10 5.51 -15.10 8.54
CA TRP A 10 4.85 -14.50 7.38
C TRP A 10 3.33 -14.48 7.51
N ILE A 11 2.72 -15.52 8.07
CA ILE A 11 1.27 -15.54 8.35
C ILE A 11 0.92 -14.40 9.32
N ILE A 12 1.67 -14.24 10.41
CA ILE A 12 1.46 -13.14 11.36
C ILE A 12 1.64 -11.78 10.67
N THR A 13 2.66 -11.66 9.82
CA THR A 13 2.91 -10.45 9.03
C THR A 13 1.70 -10.09 8.18
N MET A 14 1.14 -11.05 7.42
CA MET A 14 -0.04 -10.83 6.58
C MET A 14 -1.29 -10.47 7.40
N ILE A 15 -1.50 -11.08 8.57
CA ILE A 15 -2.61 -10.72 9.46
C ILE A 15 -2.49 -9.27 9.92
N LEU A 16 -1.29 -8.82 10.30
CA LEU A 16 -1.05 -7.43 10.71
C LEU A 16 -1.28 -6.44 9.57
N LEU A 17 -0.96 -6.81 8.33
CA LEU A 17 -1.19 -5.98 7.15
C LEU A 17 -2.67 -5.85 6.76
N VAL A 18 -3.55 -6.74 7.18
CA VAL A 18 -5.00 -6.59 6.93
C VAL A 18 -5.59 -5.43 7.74
N LEU A 19 -5.01 -5.14 8.91
CA LEU A 19 -5.48 -4.08 9.79
C LEU A 19 -5.01 -2.71 9.30
N PRO A 20 -5.89 -1.74 9.00
CA PRO A 20 -5.51 -0.52 8.27
C PRO A 20 -4.48 0.35 9.01
N ILE A 21 -4.67 0.59 10.31
CA ILE A 21 -3.75 1.43 11.10
C ILE A 21 -2.48 0.64 11.45
N VAL A 22 -2.65 -0.61 11.88
CA VAL A 22 -1.53 -1.47 12.31
C VAL A 22 -0.61 -1.79 11.14
N ASN A 23 -1.15 -2.00 9.93
CA ASN A 23 -0.39 -2.21 8.70
C ASN A 23 0.68 -1.13 8.54
N ILE A 24 0.26 0.14 8.44
CA ILE A 24 1.18 1.24 8.15
C ILE A 24 2.20 1.41 9.28
N VAL A 25 1.78 1.35 10.54
CA VAL A 25 2.68 1.47 11.69
C VAL A 25 3.72 0.35 11.69
N MET A 26 3.31 -0.90 11.52
CA MET A 26 4.21 -2.06 11.51
C MET A 26 5.17 -2.00 10.31
N LEU A 27 4.70 -1.58 9.13
CA LEU A 27 5.57 -1.39 7.97
C LEU A 27 6.64 -0.33 8.21
N ILE A 28 6.30 0.80 8.85
CA ILE A 28 7.29 1.84 9.17
C ILE A 28 8.33 1.28 10.15
N ILE A 29 7.89 0.59 11.21
CA ILE A 29 8.79 -0.04 12.18
C ILE A 29 9.72 -1.03 11.47
N TRP A 30 9.19 -1.92 10.64
CA TRP A 30 9.99 -2.91 9.92
C TRP A 30 10.91 -2.28 8.87
N ALA A 31 10.51 -1.18 8.23
CA ALA A 31 11.33 -0.49 7.22
C ALA A 31 12.57 0.19 7.79
N VAL A 32 12.62 0.48 9.09
CA VAL A 32 13.82 1.01 9.77
C VAL A 32 14.61 -0.06 10.53
N ASP A 33 14.08 -1.27 10.62
CA ASP A 33 14.75 -2.39 11.29
C ASP A 33 16.03 -2.83 10.55
N LYS A 34 16.93 -3.56 11.22
CA LYS A 34 18.14 -4.13 10.62
C LYS A 34 17.97 -5.61 10.24
N GLU A 35 16.81 -6.20 10.56
CA GLU A 35 16.54 -7.61 10.31
C GLU A 35 15.98 -7.87 8.90
N GLU A 36 16.77 -8.59 8.12
CA GLU A 36 16.34 -9.14 6.83
C GLU A 36 15.73 -10.54 7.00
N PRO A 37 14.69 -10.89 6.21
CA PRO A 37 14.18 -10.20 5.01
C PRO A 37 13.01 -9.21 5.24
N ARG A 38 12.58 -9.01 6.49
CA ARG A 38 11.36 -8.22 6.80
C ARG A 38 11.53 -6.75 6.45
N ASN A 39 12.73 -6.22 6.66
CA ASN A 39 13.05 -4.84 6.35
C ASN A 39 12.89 -4.52 4.85
N LEU A 40 13.50 -5.33 3.98
CA LEU A 40 13.37 -5.17 2.53
C LEU A 40 11.91 -5.29 2.07
N PHE A 41 11.16 -6.26 2.62
CA PHE A 41 9.74 -6.40 2.33
C PHE A 41 8.95 -5.13 2.70
N ALA A 42 9.17 -4.58 3.88
CA ALA A 42 8.45 -3.40 4.35
C ALA A 42 8.76 -2.16 3.49
N LYS A 43 10.04 -1.96 3.13
CA LYS A 43 10.46 -0.89 2.22
C LYS A 43 9.80 -1.03 0.84
N ALA A 44 9.84 -2.22 0.25
CA ALA A 44 9.22 -2.48 -1.04
C ALA A 44 7.70 -2.24 -0.98
N TYR A 45 7.03 -2.74 0.04
CA TYR A 45 5.59 -2.57 0.22
C TYR A 45 5.21 -1.09 0.33
N LEU A 46 5.93 -0.29 1.12
CA LEU A 46 5.65 1.14 1.26
C LEU A 46 5.82 1.90 -0.07
N ILE A 47 6.85 1.59 -0.85
CA ILE A 47 7.08 2.20 -2.17
C ILE A 47 5.93 1.83 -3.12
N VAL A 48 5.55 0.55 -3.18
CA VAL A 48 4.44 0.10 -4.03
C VAL A 48 3.14 0.74 -3.57
N MET A 49 2.86 0.78 -2.26
CA MET A 49 1.65 1.39 -1.71
C MET A 49 1.55 2.88 -2.10
N ALA A 50 2.63 3.63 -1.98
CA ALA A 50 2.67 5.04 -2.38
C ALA A 50 2.44 5.21 -3.89
N GLY A 51 3.07 4.37 -4.72
CA GLY A 51 2.88 4.38 -6.17
C GLY A 51 1.45 4.03 -6.58
N THR A 52 0.87 2.97 -6.02
CA THR A 52 -0.51 2.57 -6.26
C THR A 52 -1.49 3.66 -5.82
N PHE A 53 -1.26 4.29 -4.67
CA PHE A 53 -2.10 5.38 -4.20
C PHE A 53 -2.11 6.58 -5.17
N ALA A 54 -0.94 6.96 -5.69
CA ALA A 54 -0.85 8.03 -6.70
C ALA A 54 -1.61 7.67 -7.99
N VAL A 55 -1.46 6.44 -8.49
CA VAL A 55 -2.18 5.97 -9.69
C VAL A 55 -3.69 5.98 -9.47
N VAL A 56 -4.15 5.52 -8.31
CA VAL A 56 -5.57 5.50 -7.95
C VAL A 56 -6.15 6.91 -7.91
N ILE A 57 -5.45 7.88 -7.31
CA ILE A 57 -5.88 9.29 -7.30
C ILE A 57 -6.04 9.83 -8.72
N ILE A 58 -5.04 9.62 -9.58
CA ILE A 58 -5.07 10.08 -10.97
C ILE A 58 -6.28 9.47 -11.69
N PHE A 59 -6.50 8.16 -11.52
CA PHE A 59 -7.63 7.46 -12.11
C PHE A 59 -8.97 8.06 -11.67
N TYR A 60 -9.17 8.33 -10.37
CA TYR A 60 -10.38 8.95 -9.86
C TYR A 60 -10.60 10.38 -10.40
N ILE A 61 -9.55 11.19 -10.50
CA ILE A 61 -9.64 12.53 -11.09
C ILE A 61 -10.12 12.45 -12.53
N LEU A 62 -9.54 11.55 -13.34
CA LEU A 62 -9.94 11.36 -14.73
C LEU A 62 -11.40 10.88 -14.84
N MET A 63 -11.81 9.94 -13.98
CA MET A 63 -13.20 9.49 -13.89
C MET A 63 -14.16 10.64 -13.59
N LEU A 64 -13.82 11.51 -12.62
CA LEU A 64 -14.63 12.68 -12.28
C LEU A 64 -14.76 13.64 -13.46
N ILE A 65 -13.66 13.95 -14.15
CA ILE A 65 -13.67 14.81 -15.34
C ILE A 65 -14.62 14.23 -16.41
N ILE A 66 -14.53 12.93 -16.68
CA ILE A 66 -15.40 12.26 -17.66
C ILE A 66 -16.87 12.35 -17.23
N ILE A 67 -17.18 12.10 -15.96
CA ILE A 67 -18.56 12.17 -15.43
C ILE A 67 -19.11 13.59 -15.57
N PHE A 68 -18.35 14.62 -15.19
CA PHE A 68 -18.78 16.02 -15.30
C PHE A 68 -18.95 16.47 -16.75
N ALA A 69 -18.04 16.07 -17.65
CA ALA A 69 -18.16 16.37 -19.07
C ALA A 69 -19.39 15.70 -19.69
N PHE A 70 -19.64 14.44 -19.32
CA PHE A 70 -20.81 13.71 -19.75
C PHE A 70 -22.10 14.34 -19.21
N SER A 71 -22.18 14.68 -17.92
CA SER A 71 -23.39 15.30 -17.35
C SER A 71 -23.70 16.67 -17.98
N ALA A 72 -22.68 17.47 -18.27
CA ALA A 72 -22.84 18.73 -18.99
C ALA A 72 -23.40 18.55 -20.40
N ALA A 73 -23.09 17.41 -21.07
CA ALA A 73 -23.59 17.10 -22.40
C ALA A 73 -25.10 16.80 -22.49
N PHE A 74 -25.77 16.57 -21.35
CA PHE A 74 -27.22 16.36 -21.27
C PHE A 74 -27.92 17.47 -20.48
N ALA A 75 -27.19 18.53 -20.11
CA ALA A 75 -27.73 19.67 -19.37
C ALA A 75 -28.29 20.77 -20.30
N TYR A 76 -28.13 20.64 -21.61
CA TYR A 76 -28.72 21.46 -22.68
C TYR A 76 -29.73 20.65 -23.49
#